data_AF-Q5YQB7-F1
#
_entry.id   AF-Q5YQB7-F1
#
_cell.length_a   1.000
_cell.length_b   1.000
_cell.length_c   1.000
_cell.angle_alpha   90.00
_cell.angle_beta   90.00
_cell.angle_gamma   90.00
#
_symmetry.space_group_name_H-M   'P 1'
#
loop_
_entity.id
_entity.type
_entity.pdbx_description
1 polymer ?
#
loop_
_entity_poly.entity_id
_entity_poly.type
_entity_poly.pdbx_seq_one_letter_code
_entity_poly.pdbx_strand_id
1 'polypeptide(L)'
;MSADLAVALRRLEQEGRTGVLRAGDGEFHLADGVIASAHCRRATGLDRLVVAAGVATPEDWQRAGAGDPSRVLAQPQLETLALLSVYDAAYFLLASTAEPEFRPAPPHWLAGVCHVRPRELVRECARRGDPESGPWPAELVDRVPVVPVRRVHRRRVVLTAGQVEVLAAADARRSITDIARDLGRTTYGCLAAVRELTAAGLIESPAAQWKRVSPEVTPERRAAGYAIGAEPPAGRGAERSTGRHSIDRVRTNPGPPRATALSPVAAQQAAAETARNAVAAAMEAARHAPPRMRPPGGDTRRARTGPDTARDTPRDPKSAPPPPLRRRVRQPVPTPGPDRWEPVDVNVLVRVRAALEELA
;
A
#
# COMPACT_ATOMS: atom_id res chain seq x y z
N MET A 1 18.50 -10.90 -2.34
CA MET A 1 17.59 -12.03 -2.58
C MET A 1 18.19 -13.28 -1.96
N SER A 2 17.42 -14.07 -1.22
CA SER A 2 17.87 -15.33 -0.61
C SER A 2 18.00 -16.44 -1.64
N ALA A 3 19.24 -16.88 -1.84
CA ALA A 3 19.57 -18.00 -2.71
C ALA A 3 18.98 -19.31 -2.17
N ASP A 4 19.00 -19.51 -0.85
CA ASP A 4 18.57 -20.77 -0.22
C ASP A 4 17.07 -21.01 -0.39
N LEU A 5 16.25 -19.98 -0.18
CA LEU A 5 14.80 -20.08 -0.40
C LEU A 5 14.47 -20.32 -1.88
N ALA A 6 15.15 -19.65 -2.79
CA ALA A 6 14.97 -19.85 -4.23
C ALA A 6 15.37 -21.27 -4.68
N VAL A 7 16.44 -21.82 -4.11
CA VAL A 7 16.89 -23.20 -4.35
C VAL A 7 15.88 -24.21 -3.80
N ALA A 8 15.41 -24.01 -2.56
CA ALA A 8 14.40 -24.87 -1.94
C ALA A 8 13.11 -24.90 -2.76
N LEU A 9 12.61 -23.73 -3.17
CA LEU A 9 11.43 -23.59 -4.02
C LEU A 9 11.57 -24.33 -5.36
N ARG A 10 12.72 -24.21 -6.03
CA ARG A 10 13.01 -24.93 -7.28
C ARG A 10 13.04 -26.44 -7.07
N ARG A 11 13.65 -26.90 -5.98
CA ARG A 11 13.70 -28.32 -5.64
C ARG A 11 12.29 -28.89 -5.43
N LEU A 12 11.44 -28.20 -4.65
CA LEU A 12 10.07 -28.63 -4.39
C LEU A 12 9.21 -28.62 -5.67
N GLU A 13 9.45 -27.69 -6.60
CA GLU A 13 8.83 -27.67 -7.93
C GLU A 13 9.19 -28.95 -8.72
N GLN A 14 10.48 -29.31 -8.76
CA GLN A 14 10.98 -30.47 -9.49
C GLN A 14 10.51 -31.80 -8.89
N GLU A 15 10.45 -31.88 -7.58
CA GLU A 15 10.00 -33.05 -6.83
C GLU A 15 8.46 -33.18 -6.75
N GLY A 16 7.70 -32.19 -7.23
CA GLY A 16 6.24 -32.19 -7.19
C GLY A 16 5.68 -32.26 -5.76
N ARG A 17 6.32 -31.56 -4.81
CA ARG A 17 6.00 -31.71 -3.37
C ARG A 17 4.75 -30.92 -2.99
N THR A 18 3.92 -31.53 -2.13
CA THR A 18 2.76 -30.90 -1.51
C THR A 18 3.01 -30.68 -0.03
N GLY A 19 2.82 -29.45 0.44
CA GLY A 19 3.05 -29.08 1.83
C GLY A 19 3.31 -27.59 2.04
N VAL A 20 3.88 -27.24 3.19
CA VAL A 20 4.16 -25.85 3.56
C VAL A 20 5.66 -25.63 3.67
N LEU A 21 6.16 -24.61 2.98
CA LEU A 21 7.53 -24.12 3.11
C LEU A 21 7.54 -22.83 3.95
N ARG A 22 8.05 -22.90 5.17
CA ARG A 22 8.20 -21.74 6.06
C ARG A 22 9.53 -21.05 5.82
N ALA A 23 9.56 -19.73 5.82
CA ALA A 23 10.78 -18.94 5.77
C ALA A 23 10.57 -17.60 6.46
N GLY A 24 11.36 -17.30 7.50
CA GLY A 24 11.31 -16.03 8.21
C GLY A 24 9.92 -15.73 8.78
N ASP A 25 9.32 -14.63 8.33
CA ASP A 25 8.02 -14.13 8.78
C ASP A 25 6.83 -14.57 7.90
N GLY A 26 6.99 -15.67 7.16
CA GLY A 26 5.93 -16.19 6.30
C GLY A 26 6.13 -17.61 5.79
N GLU A 27 5.30 -17.97 4.81
CA GLU A 27 5.19 -19.32 4.30
C GLU A 27 4.62 -19.38 2.88
N PHE A 28 4.97 -20.44 2.16
CA PHE A 28 4.37 -20.86 0.89
C PHE A 28 3.61 -22.16 1.08
N HIS A 29 2.42 -22.25 0.54
CA HIS A 29 1.65 -23.47 0.44
C HIS A 29 1.80 -24.03 -0.97
N LEU A 30 2.33 -25.24 -1.07
CA LEU A 30 2.56 -25.94 -2.32
C LEU A 30 1.58 -27.10 -2.50
N ALA A 31 1.10 -27.28 -3.72
CA ALA A 31 0.37 -28.45 -4.18
C ALA A 31 1.05 -28.94 -5.47
N ASP A 32 1.51 -30.19 -5.48
CA ASP A 32 2.18 -30.82 -6.62
C ASP A 32 3.31 -29.97 -7.22
N GLY A 33 4.09 -29.32 -6.34
CA GLY A 33 5.22 -28.45 -6.72
C GLY A 33 4.84 -27.04 -7.21
N VAL A 34 3.55 -26.68 -7.30
CA VAL A 34 3.10 -25.32 -7.61
C VAL A 34 2.63 -24.59 -6.35
N ILE A 35 2.77 -23.27 -6.31
CA ILE A 35 2.37 -22.45 -5.18
C ILE A 35 0.88 -22.10 -5.32
N ALA A 36 0.11 -22.52 -4.32
CA ALA A 36 -1.32 -22.27 -4.21
C ALA A 36 -1.66 -21.06 -3.32
N SER A 37 -0.78 -20.74 -2.37
CA SER A 37 -0.94 -19.60 -1.46
C SER A 37 0.40 -19.19 -0.89
N ALA A 38 0.54 -17.93 -0.50
CA ALA A 38 1.68 -17.47 0.27
C ALA A 38 1.25 -16.37 1.23
N HIS A 39 1.88 -16.33 2.39
CA HIS A 39 1.64 -15.33 3.42
C HIS A 39 2.97 -14.77 3.92
N CYS A 40 3.03 -13.47 4.14
CA CYS A 40 4.15 -12.79 4.77
C CYS A 40 3.59 -11.65 5.62
N ARG A 41 4.08 -11.49 6.85
CA ARG A 41 3.60 -10.42 7.74
C ARG A 41 3.81 -9.02 7.18
N ARG A 42 4.83 -8.84 6.34
CA ARG A 42 5.15 -7.58 5.65
C ARG A 42 4.26 -7.29 4.44
N ALA A 43 3.51 -8.27 3.94
CA ALA A 43 2.61 -8.13 2.80
C ALA A 43 1.16 -7.92 3.23
N THR A 44 0.34 -7.36 2.34
CA THR A 44 -1.10 -7.31 2.55
C THR A 44 -1.65 -8.70 2.26
N GLY A 45 -2.21 -9.37 3.26
CA GLY A 45 -2.77 -10.70 3.09
C GLY A 45 -3.99 -10.74 2.17
N LEU A 46 -4.21 -11.89 1.53
CA LEU A 46 -5.35 -12.14 0.65
C LEU A 46 -6.69 -11.88 1.35
N ASP A 47 -6.78 -12.18 2.65
CA ASP A 47 -7.92 -11.90 3.52
C ASP A 47 -8.33 -10.42 3.47
N ARG A 48 -7.35 -9.51 3.51
CA ARG A 48 -7.60 -8.08 3.43
C ARG A 48 -7.92 -7.64 2.01
N LEU A 49 -7.24 -8.20 1.00
CA LEU A 49 -7.45 -7.86 -0.40
C LEU A 49 -8.87 -8.22 -0.87
N VAL A 50 -9.37 -9.41 -0.53
CA VAL A 50 -10.72 -9.85 -0.94
C VAL A 50 -11.82 -9.00 -0.29
N VAL A 51 -11.64 -8.60 0.96
CA VAL A 51 -12.60 -7.74 1.66
C VAL A 51 -12.59 -6.34 1.08
N ALA A 52 -11.40 -5.76 0.84
CA ALA A 52 -11.28 -4.43 0.26
C ALA A 52 -11.82 -4.36 -1.18
N ALA A 53 -11.68 -5.44 -1.95
CA ALA A 53 -12.22 -5.55 -3.30
C ALA A 53 -13.72 -5.92 -3.33
N GLY A 54 -14.36 -6.14 -2.18
CA GLY A 54 -15.76 -6.57 -2.11
C GLY A 54 -16.03 -7.99 -2.63
N VAL A 55 -14.99 -8.82 -2.76
CA VAL A 55 -15.07 -10.21 -3.26
C VAL A 55 -15.64 -11.14 -2.19
N ALA A 56 -15.30 -10.92 -0.92
CA ALA A 56 -15.81 -11.71 0.20
C ALA A 56 -15.99 -10.83 1.44
N THR A 57 -16.93 -11.19 2.32
CA THR A 57 -16.97 -10.58 3.66
C THR A 57 -15.92 -11.22 4.57
N PRO A 58 -15.54 -10.58 5.69
CA PRO A 58 -14.67 -11.21 6.69
C PRO A 58 -15.18 -12.57 7.17
N GLU A 59 -16.49 -12.72 7.35
CA GLU A 59 -17.13 -13.95 7.80
C GLU A 59 -17.04 -15.05 6.73
N ASP A 60 -17.21 -14.69 5.45
CA ASP A 60 -17.02 -15.63 4.35
C ASP A 60 -15.59 -16.14 4.27
N TRP A 61 -14.62 -15.25 4.48
CA TRP A 61 -13.21 -15.62 4.50
C TRP A 61 -12.86 -16.52 5.68
N GLN A 62 -13.38 -16.22 6.88
CA GLN A 62 -13.20 -17.08 8.05
C GLN A 62 -13.81 -18.47 7.84
N ARG A 63 -15.01 -18.54 7.26
CA ARG A 63 -15.68 -19.81 6.93
C ARG A 63 -14.88 -20.62 5.91
N ALA A 64 -14.30 -19.97 4.91
CA ALA A 64 -13.41 -20.62 3.94
C ALA A 64 -12.20 -21.26 4.62
N GLY A 65 -11.53 -20.54 5.52
CA GLY A 65 -10.40 -21.08 6.30
C GLY A 65 -10.79 -22.22 7.26
N ALA A 66 -12.04 -22.25 7.71
CA ALA A 66 -12.59 -23.32 8.56
C ALA A 66 -13.06 -24.56 7.78
N GLY A 67 -12.96 -24.56 6.45
CA GLY A 67 -13.25 -25.73 5.61
C GLY A 67 -14.50 -25.62 4.73
N ASP A 68 -15.17 -24.48 4.67
CA ASP A 68 -16.24 -24.23 3.69
C ASP A 68 -15.92 -23.04 2.77
N PRO A 69 -15.06 -23.25 1.75
CA PRO A 69 -14.59 -22.20 0.85
C PRO A 69 -15.52 -21.96 -0.34
N SER A 70 -16.62 -22.70 -0.46
CA SER A 70 -17.47 -22.79 -1.66
C SER A 70 -17.92 -21.42 -2.17
N ARG A 71 -18.33 -20.52 -1.26
CA ARG A 71 -18.80 -19.17 -1.60
C ARG A 71 -17.70 -18.27 -2.14
N VAL A 72 -16.50 -18.38 -1.57
CA VAL A 72 -15.33 -17.56 -1.95
C VAL A 72 -14.75 -18.06 -3.26
N LEU A 73 -14.63 -19.39 -3.44
CA LEU A 73 -14.12 -20.01 -4.67
C LEU A 73 -15.02 -19.76 -5.88
N ALA A 74 -16.31 -19.49 -5.68
CA ALA A 74 -17.23 -19.12 -6.76
C ALA A 74 -16.96 -17.73 -7.35
N GLN A 75 -16.12 -16.90 -6.72
CA GLN A 75 -15.87 -15.53 -7.15
C GLN A 75 -14.75 -15.48 -8.20
N PRO A 76 -15.01 -15.00 -9.43
CA PRO A 76 -14.00 -15.02 -10.49
C PRO A 76 -12.80 -14.09 -10.20
N GLN A 77 -12.99 -13.03 -9.42
CA GLN A 77 -11.92 -12.10 -9.05
C GLN A 77 -10.95 -12.69 -8.02
N LEU A 78 -11.31 -13.79 -7.33
CA LEU A 78 -10.47 -14.41 -6.31
C LEU A 78 -9.10 -14.82 -6.89
N GLU A 79 -9.09 -15.41 -8.09
CA GLU A 79 -7.86 -15.89 -8.71
C GLU A 79 -6.85 -14.76 -8.88
N THR A 80 -7.28 -13.61 -9.39
CA THR A 80 -6.41 -12.45 -9.59
C THR A 80 -5.87 -11.94 -8.26
N LEU A 81 -6.72 -11.85 -7.23
CA LEU A 81 -6.28 -11.40 -5.91
C LEU A 81 -5.33 -12.39 -5.24
N ALA A 82 -5.56 -13.70 -5.42
CA ALA A 82 -4.69 -14.75 -4.91
C ALA A 82 -3.31 -14.70 -5.57
N LEU A 83 -3.26 -14.56 -6.90
CA LEU A 83 -2.02 -14.35 -7.63
C LEU A 83 -1.28 -13.09 -7.11
N LEU A 84 -1.98 -11.97 -6.98
CA LEU A 84 -1.40 -10.73 -6.45
C LEU A 84 -0.83 -10.94 -5.04
N SER A 85 -1.57 -11.59 -4.14
CA SER A 85 -1.12 -11.90 -2.77
C SER A 85 0.12 -12.80 -2.77
N VAL A 86 0.17 -13.81 -3.64
CA VAL A 86 1.33 -14.71 -3.76
C VAL A 86 2.57 -13.93 -4.17
N TYR A 87 2.49 -13.12 -5.24
CA TYR A 87 3.62 -12.30 -5.68
C TYR A 87 4.02 -11.23 -4.65
N ASP A 88 3.05 -10.70 -3.91
CA ASP A 88 3.29 -9.70 -2.86
C ASP A 88 4.09 -10.31 -1.69
N ALA A 89 3.60 -11.41 -1.13
CA ALA A 89 4.29 -12.13 -0.06
C ALA A 89 5.67 -12.64 -0.51
N ALA A 90 5.75 -13.23 -1.71
CA ALA A 90 6.98 -13.81 -2.24
C ALA A 90 8.11 -12.78 -2.37
N TYR A 91 7.79 -11.56 -2.80
CA TYR A 91 8.79 -10.50 -2.93
C TYR A 91 9.52 -10.23 -1.60
N PHE A 92 8.78 -10.15 -0.50
CA PHE A 92 9.37 -9.89 0.82
C PHE A 92 10.05 -11.13 1.42
N LEU A 93 9.49 -12.33 1.21
CA LEU A 93 10.10 -13.57 1.68
C LEU A 93 11.42 -13.87 0.98
N LEU A 94 11.49 -13.66 -0.34
CA LEU A 94 12.72 -13.82 -1.13
C LEU A 94 13.77 -12.75 -0.84
N ALA A 95 13.41 -11.66 -0.15
CA ALA A 95 14.37 -10.69 0.38
C ALA A 95 14.96 -11.12 1.74
N SER A 96 14.26 -11.98 2.50
CA SER A 96 14.70 -12.48 3.82
C SER A 96 15.83 -13.49 3.71
N THR A 97 16.79 -13.49 4.63
CA THR A 97 17.90 -14.47 4.72
C THR A 97 17.57 -15.67 5.61
N ALA A 98 16.30 -15.86 5.97
CA ALA A 98 15.90 -16.95 6.85
C ALA A 98 16.03 -18.33 6.17
N GLU A 99 16.42 -19.33 6.94
CA GLU A 99 16.50 -20.71 6.47
C GLU A 99 15.10 -21.27 6.15
N PRO A 100 14.92 -21.90 4.98
CA PRO A 100 13.64 -22.47 4.59
C PRO A 100 13.40 -23.85 5.22
N GLU A 101 12.22 -24.05 5.80
CA GLU A 101 11.81 -25.34 6.39
C GLU A 101 10.55 -25.88 5.71
N PHE A 102 10.66 -27.03 5.05
CA PHE A 102 9.52 -27.70 4.42
C PHE A 102 8.89 -28.76 5.33
N ARG A 103 7.56 -28.75 5.43
CA ARG A 103 6.78 -29.81 6.08
C ARG A 103 5.66 -30.30 5.15
N PRO A 104 5.55 -31.61 4.89
CA PRO A 104 4.38 -32.17 4.20
C PRO A 104 3.09 -31.79 4.92
N ALA A 105 2.08 -31.41 4.14
CA ALA A 105 0.75 -31.07 4.62
C ALA A 105 -0.28 -31.32 3.50
N PRO A 106 -1.58 -31.44 3.79
CA PRO A 106 -2.61 -31.45 2.75
C PRO A 106 -2.53 -30.21 1.85
N PRO A 107 -3.00 -30.29 0.59
CA PRO A 107 -3.11 -29.12 -0.28
C PRO A 107 -3.92 -28.01 0.38
N HIS A 108 -3.47 -26.77 0.23
CA HIS A 108 -4.25 -25.59 0.65
C HIS A 108 -5.54 -25.52 -0.16
N TRP A 109 -6.65 -25.06 0.43
CA TRP A 109 -7.96 -25.00 -0.23
C TRP A 109 -8.00 -24.11 -1.49
N LEU A 110 -7.02 -23.21 -1.65
CA LEU A 110 -6.81 -22.39 -2.85
C LEU A 110 -6.14 -23.14 -4.01
N ALA A 111 -5.69 -24.37 -3.82
CA ALA A 111 -4.99 -25.15 -4.84
C ALA A 111 -5.82 -25.37 -6.11
N GLY A 112 -7.16 -25.28 -6.04
CA GLY A 112 -8.02 -25.36 -7.23
C GLY A 112 -8.10 -24.07 -8.05
N VAL A 113 -7.58 -22.95 -7.54
CA VAL A 113 -7.76 -21.61 -8.15
C VAL A 113 -6.42 -20.94 -8.46
N CYS A 114 -5.47 -20.95 -7.51
CA CYS A 114 -4.20 -20.26 -7.68
C CYS A 114 -3.09 -21.27 -7.99
N HIS A 115 -2.39 -21.08 -9.11
CA HIS A 115 -1.30 -21.94 -9.53
C HIS A 115 -0.12 -21.09 -10.01
N VAL A 116 0.90 -20.93 -9.17
CA VAL A 116 2.11 -20.17 -9.52
C VAL A 116 3.32 -21.09 -9.54
N ARG A 117 4.04 -21.14 -10.66
CA ARG A 117 5.30 -21.91 -10.72
C ARG A 117 6.39 -21.20 -9.93
N PRO A 118 7.09 -21.88 -9.01
CA PRO A 118 8.16 -21.27 -8.23
C PRO A 118 9.25 -20.60 -9.07
N ARG A 119 9.66 -21.20 -10.19
CA ARG A 119 10.64 -20.58 -11.12
C ARG A 119 10.18 -19.24 -11.71
N GLU A 120 8.89 -19.07 -12.00
CA GLU A 120 8.33 -17.85 -12.60
C GLU A 120 8.22 -16.76 -11.52
N LEU A 121 7.79 -17.16 -10.32
CA LEU A 121 7.77 -16.32 -9.13
C LEU A 121 9.14 -15.72 -8.80
N VAL A 122 10.17 -16.57 -8.73
CA VAL A 122 11.54 -16.12 -8.38
C VAL A 122 12.07 -15.13 -9.41
N ARG A 123 11.85 -15.38 -10.71
CA ARG A 123 12.26 -14.46 -11.79
C ARG A 123 11.59 -13.10 -11.65
N GLU A 124 10.28 -13.10 -11.42
CA GLU A 124 9.53 -11.87 -11.26
C GLU A 124 9.94 -11.09 -9.99
N CYS A 125 10.13 -11.78 -8.87
CA CYS A 125 10.64 -11.15 -7.64
C CYS A 125 12.05 -10.57 -7.83
N ALA A 126 12.89 -11.18 -8.69
CA ALA A 126 14.21 -10.65 -9.01
C ALA A 126 14.11 -9.35 -9.80
N ARG A 127 13.21 -9.32 -10.80
CA ARG A 127 12.90 -8.11 -11.57
C ARG A 127 12.37 -6.98 -10.67
N ARG A 128 11.49 -7.29 -9.71
CA ARG A 128 10.94 -6.31 -8.75
C ARG A 128 11.96 -5.78 -7.75
N GLY A 129 12.98 -6.60 -7.46
CA GLY A 129 14.05 -6.30 -6.50
C GLY A 129 15.27 -5.63 -7.12
N ASP A 130 15.21 -5.25 -8.39
CA ASP A 130 16.29 -4.53 -9.07
C ASP A 130 16.65 -3.25 -8.27
N PRO A 131 17.92 -3.09 -7.82
CA PRO A 131 18.37 -1.91 -7.08
C PRO A 131 18.09 -0.58 -7.79
N GLU A 132 18.03 -0.58 -9.13
CA GLU A 132 17.73 0.61 -9.94
C GLU A 132 16.26 1.02 -9.85
N SER A 133 15.40 0.18 -9.27
CA SER A 133 13.97 0.49 -9.08
C SER A 133 13.72 1.62 -8.07
N GLY A 134 14.74 2.02 -7.31
CA GLY A 134 14.68 3.19 -6.43
C GLY A 134 15.19 2.92 -5.01
N PRO A 135 15.25 3.97 -4.18
CA PRO A 135 16.02 3.96 -2.94
C PRO A 135 15.39 3.17 -1.79
N TRP A 136 14.20 2.59 -1.98
CA TRP A 136 13.46 1.85 -0.95
C TRP A 136 13.67 0.34 -1.12
N PRO A 137 14.50 -0.32 -0.31
CA PRO A 137 14.67 -1.77 -0.35
C PRO A 137 13.55 -2.47 0.44
N ALA A 138 13.43 -3.79 0.26
CA ALA A 138 12.32 -4.58 0.82
C ALA A 138 12.33 -4.65 2.36
N GLU A 139 13.46 -4.40 3.00
CA GLU A 139 13.64 -4.48 4.46
C GLU A 139 13.14 -3.23 5.20
N LEU A 140 12.80 -2.15 4.47
CA LEU A 140 12.32 -0.90 5.08
C LEU A 140 10.79 -0.77 5.08
N VAL A 141 10.07 -1.61 4.34
CA VAL A 141 8.63 -1.43 4.05
C VAL A 141 7.74 -1.41 5.28
N ASP A 142 8.12 -2.14 6.33
CA ASP A 142 7.40 -2.28 7.60
C ASP A 142 8.09 -1.55 8.76
N ARG A 143 9.22 -0.88 8.51
CA ARG A 143 10.07 -0.29 9.56
C ARG A 143 10.14 1.23 9.50
N VAL A 144 10.07 1.79 8.30
CA VAL A 144 10.30 3.21 8.07
C VAL A 144 8.98 3.89 7.67
N PRO A 145 8.59 4.98 8.34
CA PRO A 145 7.37 5.69 8.00
C PRO A 145 7.49 6.37 6.63
N VAL A 146 6.37 6.45 5.93
CA VAL A 146 6.28 7.22 4.69
C VAL A 146 6.07 8.69 5.04
N VAL A 147 7.09 9.52 4.77
CA VAL A 147 7.09 10.95 5.11
C VAL A 147 6.96 11.79 3.84
N PRO A 148 5.86 12.53 3.66
CA PRO A 148 5.75 13.52 2.59
C PRO A 148 6.80 14.63 2.73
N VAL A 149 7.29 15.18 1.61
CA VAL A 149 8.20 16.33 1.67
C VAL A 149 7.43 17.58 2.07
N ARG A 150 7.98 18.40 2.98
CA ARG A 150 7.32 19.62 3.46
C ARG A 150 7.06 20.69 2.40
N ARG A 151 7.84 20.72 1.31
CA ARG A 151 7.73 21.71 0.24
C ARG A 151 7.98 21.08 -1.10
N VAL A 152 6.96 21.12 -1.95
CA VAL A 152 7.05 20.64 -3.33
C VAL A 152 7.58 21.77 -4.21
N HIS A 153 8.78 21.59 -4.76
CA HIS A 153 9.43 22.60 -5.60
C HIS A 153 8.93 22.57 -7.06
N ARG A 154 7.82 21.85 -7.34
CA ARG A 154 7.24 21.68 -8.67
C ARG A 154 5.85 22.29 -8.74
N ARG A 155 5.58 23.03 -9.81
CA ARG A 155 4.30 23.72 -10.02
C ARG A 155 3.16 22.78 -10.43
N ARG A 156 3.48 21.62 -11.02
CA ARG A 156 2.50 20.59 -11.45
C ARG A 156 3.12 19.21 -11.32
N VAL A 157 2.34 18.27 -10.82
CA VAL A 157 2.69 16.84 -10.80
C VAL A 157 1.51 16.05 -11.36
N VAL A 158 1.79 15.08 -12.23
CA VAL A 158 0.80 14.13 -12.73
C VAL A 158 0.93 12.87 -11.89
N LEU A 159 -0.16 12.48 -11.24
CA LEU A 159 -0.20 11.32 -10.36
C LEU A 159 -1.23 10.30 -10.84
N THR A 160 -0.93 9.03 -10.69
CA THR A 160 -1.91 7.95 -10.85
C THR A 160 -2.84 7.90 -9.63
N ALA A 161 -4.01 7.26 -9.76
CA ALA A 161 -4.93 7.09 -8.63
C ALA A 161 -4.26 6.41 -7.42
N GLY A 162 -3.44 5.38 -7.66
CA GLY A 162 -2.71 4.69 -6.59
C GLY A 162 -1.67 5.57 -5.90
N GLN A 163 -0.95 6.41 -6.65
CA GLN A 163 -0.01 7.37 -6.07
C GLN A 163 -0.74 8.42 -5.21
N VAL A 164 -1.90 8.89 -5.66
CA VAL A 164 -2.76 9.83 -4.93
C VAL A 164 -3.24 9.22 -3.60
N GLU A 165 -3.71 7.97 -3.63
CA GLU A 165 -4.14 7.26 -2.41
C GLU A 165 -3.00 7.10 -1.40
N VAL A 166 -1.81 6.67 -1.87
CA VAL A 166 -0.63 6.51 -1.02
C VAL A 166 -0.19 7.84 -0.43
N LEU A 167 -0.12 8.90 -1.24
CA LEU A 167 0.29 10.22 -0.77
C LEU A 167 -0.71 10.80 0.25
N ALA A 168 -2.01 10.57 0.06
CA ALA A 168 -3.04 10.99 1.01
C ALA A 168 -3.03 10.20 2.33
N ALA A 169 -2.51 8.98 2.31
CA ALA A 169 -2.35 8.14 3.50
C ALA A 169 -1.01 8.37 4.23
N ALA A 170 -0.04 9.01 3.58
CA ALA A 170 1.27 9.28 4.14
C ALA A 170 1.20 10.39 5.21
N ASP A 171 1.18 9.99 6.47
CA ASP A 171 1.03 10.87 7.64
C ASP A 171 2.33 10.99 8.46
N ALA A 172 3.46 10.60 7.88
CA ALA A 172 4.76 10.52 8.54
C ALA A 172 4.83 9.55 9.74
N ARG A 173 3.82 8.70 9.94
CA ARG A 173 3.77 7.72 11.04
C ARG A 173 3.67 6.29 10.53
N ARG A 174 2.85 6.04 9.52
CA ARG A 174 2.61 4.70 8.99
C ARG A 174 3.71 4.28 8.02
N SER A 175 4.07 3.00 8.10
CA SER A 175 4.97 2.35 7.14
C SER A 175 4.24 2.06 5.81
N ILE A 176 4.99 1.59 4.79
CA ILE A 176 4.40 1.19 3.50
C ILE A 176 3.42 0.03 3.71
N THR A 177 3.81 -0.95 4.54
CA THR A 177 2.96 -2.10 4.90
C THR A 177 1.67 -1.67 5.59
N ASP A 178 1.72 -0.69 6.50
CA ASP A 178 0.53 -0.19 7.19
C ASP A 178 -0.41 0.55 6.24
N ILE A 179 0.14 1.43 5.40
CA ILE A 179 -0.63 2.14 4.36
C ILE A 179 -1.30 1.14 3.41
N ALA A 180 -0.57 0.13 2.94
CA ALA A 180 -1.11 -0.87 2.04
C ALA A 180 -2.27 -1.65 2.67
N ARG A 181 -2.14 -2.03 3.94
CA ARG A 181 -3.18 -2.76 4.69
C ARG A 181 -4.43 -1.91 4.90
N ASP A 182 -4.26 -0.64 5.26
CA ASP A 182 -5.36 0.31 5.44
C ASP A 182 -6.11 0.51 4.12
N LEU A 183 -5.39 0.76 3.03
CA LEU A 183 -5.95 0.95 1.70
C LEU A 183 -6.52 -0.33 1.07
N GLY A 184 -6.17 -1.50 1.60
CA GLY A 184 -6.54 -2.79 0.99
C GLY A 184 -5.86 -3.03 -0.36
N ARG A 185 -4.62 -2.56 -0.51
CA ARG A 185 -3.79 -2.69 -1.71
C ARG A 185 -2.63 -3.65 -1.43
N THR A 186 -1.99 -4.17 -2.47
CA THR A 186 -0.75 -4.94 -2.30
C THR A 186 0.36 -4.05 -1.74
N THR A 187 1.19 -4.60 -0.85
CA THR A 187 2.30 -3.84 -0.26
C THR A 187 3.35 -3.47 -1.31
N TYR A 188 3.63 -4.35 -2.26
CA TYR A 188 4.50 -4.06 -3.40
C TYR A 188 3.92 -2.96 -4.30
N GLY A 189 2.60 -2.94 -4.51
CA GLY A 189 1.95 -1.86 -5.25
C GLY A 189 2.16 -0.50 -4.57
N CYS A 190 1.99 -0.45 -3.24
CA CYS A 190 2.31 0.74 -2.46
C CYS A 190 3.81 1.07 -2.49
N LEU A 191 4.70 0.09 -2.39
CA LEU A 191 6.15 0.30 -2.50
C LEU A 191 6.54 0.91 -3.84
N ALA A 192 5.99 0.41 -4.95
CA ALA A 192 6.23 0.94 -6.29
C ALA A 192 5.78 2.41 -6.37
N ALA A 193 4.58 2.72 -5.89
CA ALA A 193 4.07 4.09 -5.82
C ALA A 193 4.98 4.99 -4.96
N VAL A 194 5.45 4.52 -3.80
CA VAL A 194 6.38 5.26 -2.93
C VAL A 194 7.72 5.51 -3.61
N ARG A 195 8.28 4.54 -4.34
CA ARG A 195 9.51 4.72 -5.13
C ARG A 195 9.34 5.81 -6.19
N GLU A 196 8.23 5.78 -6.93
CA GLU A 196 7.92 6.79 -7.95
C GLU A 196 7.68 8.19 -7.35
N LEU A 197 6.94 8.27 -6.24
CA LEU A 197 6.71 9.51 -5.49
C LEU A 197 8.01 10.07 -4.90
N THR A 198 8.93 9.20 -4.46
CA THR A 198 10.26 9.60 -3.98
C THR A 198 11.08 10.17 -5.14
N ALA A 199 11.07 9.52 -6.31
CA ALA A 199 11.75 10.02 -7.51
C ALA A 199 11.14 11.34 -8.02
N ALA A 200 9.84 11.54 -7.84
CA ALA A 200 9.15 12.81 -8.12
C ALA A 200 9.46 13.92 -7.09
N GLY A 201 10.13 13.59 -5.99
CA GLY A 201 10.45 14.51 -4.90
C GLY A 201 9.22 14.88 -4.07
N LEU A 202 8.26 13.95 -3.92
CA LEU A 202 7.05 14.12 -3.11
C LEU A 202 7.10 13.36 -1.78
N ILE A 203 7.89 12.29 -1.72
CA ILE A 203 8.19 11.55 -0.50
C ILE A 203 9.68 11.69 -0.20
N GLU A 204 10.04 11.83 1.07
CA GLU A 204 11.44 11.87 1.49
C GLU A 204 12.14 10.53 1.23
N SER A 205 13.41 10.58 0.80
CA SER A 205 14.22 9.37 0.63
C SER A 205 14.53 8.70 1.98
N PRO A 206 14.54 7.36 2.07
CA PRO A 206 14.80 6.64 3.30
C PRO A 206 16.21 6.93 3.85
N ALA A 207 17.19 7.23 2.99
CA ALA A 207 18.53 7.64 3.41
C ALA A 207 18.52 8.99 4.17
N ALA A 208 17.67 9.94 3.75
CA ALA A 208 17.50 11.21 4.44
C ALA A 208 16.75 11.07 5.77
N GLN A 209 15.92 10.04 5.89
CA GLN A 209 15.23 9.69 7.14
C GLN A 209 16.17 8.98 8.11
N TRP A 210 17.00 8.04 7.64
CA TRP A 210 18.00 7.35 8.46
C TRP A 210 19.01 8.32 9.09
N LYS A 211 19.46 9.34 8.34
CA LYS A 211 20.32 10.41 8.86
C LYS A 211 19.68 11.24 9.98
N ARG A 212 18.34 11.32 10.03
CA ARG A 212 17.61 12.00 11.12
C ARG A 212 17.44 11.11 12.34
N VAL A 213 17.34 9.80 12.15
CA VAL A 213 17.09 8.82 13.21
C VAL A 213 18.39 8.33 13.86
N SER A 214 19.51 8.29 13.13
CA SER A 214 20.81 8.03 13.75
C SER A 214 21.24 9.26 14.56
N PRO A 215 21.34 9.18 15.90
CA PRO A 215 22.08 10.20 16.61
C PRO A 215 23.53 10.10 16.16
N GLU A 216 24.14 11.26 15.97
CA GLU A 216 25.58 11.41 15.78
C GLU A 216 26.28 10.61 16.88
N VAL A 217 26.88 9.48 16.54
CA VAL A 217 27.92 8.88 17.38
C VAL A 217 29.08 9.85 17.25
N THR A 218 29.09 10.88 18.11
CA THR A 218 30.23 11.77 18.28
C THR A 218 31.42 10.88 18.57
N PRO A 219 32.47 10.83 17.73
CA PRO A 219 33.69 10.17 18.10
C PRO A 219 34.30 11.03 19.20
N GLU A 220 34.06 10.64 20.45
CA GLU A 220 34.64 11.24 21.63
C GLU A 220 36.16 11.04 21.55
N ARG A 221 36.80 12.06 20.98
CA ARG A 221 38.14 12.59 21.23
C ARG A 221 39.03 11.70 22.12
N ARG A 222 39.46 10.54 21.61
CA ARG A 222 40.63 9.83 22.16
C ARG A 222 41.90 10.51 21.68
N ALA A 223 42.24 11.59 22.37
CA ALA A 223 43.58 12.15 22.42
C ALA A 223 43.79 12.85 23.77
N ALA A 224 44.06 12.04 24.79
CA ALA A 224 44.87 12.40 25.95
C ALA A 224 45.24 11.10 26.68
N GLY A 225 46.37 10.51 26.32
CA GLY A 225 47.04 9.57 27.20
C GLY A 225 47.80 10.35 28.26
N TYR A 226 47.74 9.90 29.53
CA TYR A 226 48.95 9.69 30.34
C TYR A 226 48.66 8.93 31.65
N ALA A 227 49.66 8.15 32.05
CA ALA A 227 50.01 7.62 33.38
C ALA A 227 49.19 6.50 34.04
N ILE A 228 49.83 5.34 33.99
CA ILE A 228 49.80 4.22 34.94
C ILE A 228 50.38 4.66 36.29
N GLY A 229 49.75 4.23 37.39
CA GLY A 229 50.42 3.81 38.62
C GLY A 229 50.37 4.75 39.83
N ALA A 230 49.58 4.41 40.85
CA ALA A 230 49.99 4.33 42.26
C ALA A 230 48.81 3.88 43.16
N GLU A 231 49.11 2.96 44.09
CA GLU A 231 48.23 2.34 45.08
C GLU A 231 47.59 3.30 46.11
N PRO A 232 46.52 2.87 46.82
CA PRO A 232 45.94 3.60 47.95
C PRO A 232 46.49 3.10 49.31
N PRO A 233 46.63 3.97 50.34
CA PRO A 233 46.72 3.50 51.70
C PRO A 233 45.37 3.56 52.42
N ALA A 234 45.16 2.54 53.23
CA ALA A 234 44.06 2.30 54.12
C ALA A 234 44.10 3.16 55.41
N GLY A 235 42.93 3.23 56.06
CA GLY A 235 42.76 3.58 57.47
C GLY A 235 41.98 4.88 57.70
N ARG A 236 41.15 5.05 58.73
CA ARG A 236 40.60 4.18 59.78
C ARG A 236 39.61 5.06 60.58
N GLY A 237 38.65 4.46 61.29
CA GLY A 237 37.91 5.09 62.42
C GLY A 237 36.64 5.86 62.03
N ALA A 238 35.43 5.41 62.38
CA ALA A 238 34.79 5.53 63.71
C ALA A 238 34.40 6.99 64.00
N GLU A 239 33.26 7.37 64.56
CA GLU A 239 32.05 6.72 65.06
C GLU A 239 31.05 7.86 65.31
N ARG A 240 29.75 7.51 65.31
CA ARG A 240 28.65 8.01 66.16
C ARG A 240 28.74 9.41 66.78
N SER A 241 27.60 10.13 66.75
CA SER A 241 26.87 10.69 67.92
C SER A 241 26.16 12.00 67.53
N THR A 242 24.83 11.98 67.40
CA THR A 242 23.81 12.56 68.32
C THR A 242 23.47 14.03 68.07
N GLY A 243 22.20 14.38 68.37
CA GLY A 243 21.73 15.76 68.56
C GLY A 243 20.95 16.33 67.37
N ARG A 244 19.63 16.13 67.24
CA ARG A 244 18.51 16.70 68.02
C ARG A 244 18.10 18.11 67.58
N HIS A 245 16.89 18.15 67.01
CA HIS A 245 15.87 19.22 66.99
C HIS A 245 16.16 20.55 66.26
N SER A 246 15.32 20.86 65.26
CA SER A 246 14.48 22.04 65.38
C SER A 246 13.19 21.92 64.56
N ILE A 247 12.10 22.34 65.20
CA ILE A 247 10.74 22.43 64.71
C ILE A 247 10.62 23.77 63.96
N ASP A 248 9.89 23.83 62.84
CA ASP A 248 8.62 24.57 62.69
C ASP A 248 8.34 25.13 61.27
N ARG A 249 7.04 25.26 60.98
CA ARG A 249 6.34 26.00 59.91
C ARG A 249 6.03 25.32 58.57
N VAL A 250 4.88 24.66 58.61
CA VAL A 250 3.72 24.83 57.71
C VAL A 250 3.77 26.08 56.83
N ARG A 251 3.72 25.88 55.50
CA ARG A 251 2.96 26.74 54.59
C ARG A 251 2.45 25.92 53.41
N THR A 252 1.15 25.68 53.42
CA THR A 252 0.37 25.04 52.37
C THR A 252 0.22 25.98 51.17
N ASN A 253 0.35 25.43 49.96
CA ASN A 253 -0.15 26.06 48.74
C ASN A 253 -0.78 24.95 47.86
N PRO A 254 -2.07 25.04 47.49
CA PRO A 254 -2.74 24.01 46.70
C PRO A 254 -2.38 24.19 45.22
N GLY A 255 -1.76 23.15 44.63
CA GLY A 255 -1.58 23.06 43.18
C GLY A 255 -2.91 22.77 42.45
N PRO A 256 -3.01 23.10 41.15
CA PRO A 256 -4.24 22.94 40.37
C PRO A 256 -4.59 21.46 40.16
N PRO A 257 -5.87 21.12 39.90
CA PRO A 257 -6.32 19.74 39.82
C PRO A 257 -5.69 19.03 38.62
N ARG A 258 -5.17 17.82 38.88
CA ARG A 258 -4.78 16.85 37.85
C ARG A 258 -6.00 16.55 36.98
N ALA A 259 -5.95 16.93 35.71
CA ALA A 259 -6.83 16.37 34.70
C ALA A 259 -6.58 14.85 34.65
N THR A 260 -7.60 14.08 34.98
CA THR A 260 -7.61 12.62 34.82
C THR A 260 -7.40 12.35 33.33
N ALA A 261 -6.19 11.98 32.95
CA ALA A 261 -5.92 11.54 31.59
C ALA A 261 -6.80 10.31 31.32
N LEU A 262 -7.78 10.47 30.42
CA LEU A 262 -8.54 9.35 29.89
C LEU A 262 -7.54 8.33 29.34
N SER A 263 -7.77 7.05 29.63
CA SER A 263 -7.03 5.95 29.02
C SER A 263 -6.95 6.16 27.50
N PRO A 264 -5.82 5.89 26.83
CA PRO A 264 -5.66 6.08 25.38
C PRO A 264 -6.80 5.44 24.57
N VAL A 265 -7.36 4.34 25.07
CA VAL A 265 -8.50 3.63 24.47
C VAL A 265 -9.80 4.46 24.53
N ALA A 266 -10.06 5.15 25.63
CA ALA A 266 -11.25 5.99 25.80
C ALA A 266 -11.17 7.28 24.95
N ALA A 267 -9.97 7.85 24.79
CA ALA A 267 -9.75 8.98 23.90
C ALA A 267 -9.96 8.60 22.42
N GLN A 268 -9.54 7.40 22.03
CA GLN A 268 -9.71 6.88 20.67
C GLN A 268 -11.17 6.53 20.36
N GLN A 269 -11.91 6.01 21.34
CA GLN A 269 -13.36 5.75 21.22
C GLN A 269 -14.17 7.06 21.09
N ALA A 270 -13.85 8.08 21.89
CA ALA A 270 -14.51 9.39 21.81
C ALA A 270 -14.23 10.10 20.46
N ALA A 271 -13.01 9.97 19.93
CA ALA A 271 -12.67 10.50 18.61
C ALA A 271 -13.43 9.77 17.48
N ALA A 272 -13.54 8.43 17.56
CA ALA A 272 -14.28 7.63 16.59
C ALA A 272 -15.80 7.89 16.62
N GLU A 273 -16.36 8.23 17.79
CA GLU A 273 -17.76 8.61 17.94
C GLU A 273 -18.03 10.02 17.39
N THR A 274 -17.12 10.96 17.64
CA THR A 274 -17.19 12.32 17.06
C THR A 274 -17.14 12.29 15.53
N ALA A 275 -16.26 11.46 14.95
CA ALA A 275 -16.16 11.29 13.50
C ALA A 275 -17.44 10.69 12.90
N ARG A 276 -18.03 9.67 13.54
CA ARG A 276 -19.30 9.07 13.10
C ARG A 276 -20.44 10.09 13.12
N ASN A 277 -20.52 10.92 14.17
CA ASN A 277 -21.55 11.95 14.28
C ASN A 277 -21.39 13.05 13.24
N ALA A 278 -20.16 13.44 12.89
CA ALA A 278 -19.89 14.42 11.84
C ALA A 278 -20.29 13.90 10.45
N VAL A 279 -20.04 12.62 10.15
CA VAL A 279 -20.46 12.00 8.89
C VAL A 279 -21.98 11.91 8.78
N ALA A 280 -22.66 11.56 9.88
CA ALA A 280 -24.13 11.53 9.91
C ALA A 280 -24.73 12.94 9.65
N ALA A 281 -24.15 13.98 10.25
CA ALA A 281 -24.57 15.37 10.04
C ALA A 281 -24.34 15.84 8.60
N ALA A 282 -23.22 15.46 7.99
CA ALA A 282 -22.92 15.80 6.58
C ALA A 282 -23.88 15.11 5.59
N MET A 283 -24.22 13.84 5.86
CA MET A 283 -25.20 13.08 5.07
C MET A 283 -26.61 13.69 5.16
N GLU A 284 -26.98 14.20 6.35
CA GLU A 284 -28.26 14.87 6.55
C GLU A 284 -28.33 16.24 5.86
N ALA A 285 -27.24 17.00 5.88
CA ALA A 285 -27.12 18.27 5.16
C ALA A 285 -27.19 18.06 3.63
N ALA A 286 -26.62 16.97 3.11
CA ALA A 286 -26.67 16.63 1.70
C ALA A 286 -28.08 16.24 1.22
N ARG A 287 -28.90 15.63 2.10
CA ARG A 287 -30.31 15.31 1.79
C ARG A 287 -31.21 16.55 1.65
N HIS A 288 -30.83 17.66 2.28
CA HIS A 288 -31.62 18.90 2.30
C HIS A 288 -31.11 19.99 1.35
N ALA A 289 -30.09 19.70 0.52
CA ALA A 289 -29.54 20.67 -0.41
C ALA A 289 -30.46 20.83 -1.65
N PRO A 290 -30.83 22.07 -2.05
CA PRO A 290 -31.67 22.29 -3.23
C PRO A 290 -30.92 22.01 -4.54
N PRO A 291 -31.63 21.58 -5.61
CA PRO A 291 -31.00 21.23 -6.88
C PRO A 291 -30.39 22.46 -7.58
N ARG A 292 -29.13 22.35 -8.00
CA ARG A 292 -28.41 23.41 -8.73
C ARG A 292 -28.96 23.54 -10.16
N MET A 293 -29.45 24.73 -10.51
CA MET A 293 -29.83 25.09 -11.87
C MET A 293 -28.64 25.09 -12.83
N ARG A 294 -28.88 24.58 -14.02
CA ARG A 294 -27.93 24.43 -15.13
C ARG A 294 -27.88 25.73 -15.96
N PRO A 295 -26.71 26.25 -16.35
CA PRO A 295 -26.65 27.43 -17.21
C PRO A 295 -26.93 27.04 -18.69
N PRO A 296 -27.49 27.96 -19.51
CA PRO A 296 -27.85 27.67 -20.89
C PRO A 296 -26.62 27.68 -21.81
N GLY A 297 -26.50 26.63 -22.63
CA GLY A 297 -25.47 26.50 -23.67
C GLY A 297 -25.89 27.21 -24.96
N GLY A 298 -24.94 27.93 -25.57
CA GLY A 298 -25.10 28.59 -26.87
C GLY A 298 -24.80 27.64 -28.03
N ASP A 299 -25.76 27.55 -28.96
CA ASP A 299 -25.64 26.85 -30.24
C ASP A 299 -24.92 27.72 -31.28
N THR A 300 -23.84 27.19 -31.87
CA THR A 300 -23.29 27.71 -33.14
C THR A 300 -22.91 26.57 -34.08
N ARG A 301 -23.82 26.21 -35.00
CA ARG A 301 -23.47 25.83 -36.39
C ARG A 301 -24.71 25.46 -37.21
N ARG A 302 -25.02 26.26 -38.22
CA ARG A 302 -25.59 25.73 -39.47
C ARG A 302 -25.07 26.50 -40.67
N ALA A 303 -24.52 25.73 -41.61
CA ALA A 303 -23.96 26.18 -42.85
C ALA A 303 -25.03 26.25 -43.94
N ARG A 304 -24.90 27.31 -44.74
CA ARG A 304 -25.20 27.54 -46.15
C ARG A 304 -25.86 26.39 -46.96
N THR A 305 -26.93 26.74 -47.66
CA THR A 305 -27.49 26.01 -48.81
C THR A 305 -27.83 26.99 -49.94
N GLY A 306 -27.54 26.55 -51.17
CA GLY A 306 -27.97 27.11 -52.45
C GLY A 306 -26.84 27.10 -53.49
N PRO A 307 -27.08 26.90 -54.81
CA PRO A 307 -28.39 26.97 -55.50
C PRO A 307 -28.69 25.88 -56.57
N ASP A 308 -29.99 25.81 -56.89
CA ASP A 308 -30.75 25.62 -58.15
C ASP A 308 -30.33 24.81 -59.41
N THR A 309 -31.35 24.06 -59.86
CA THR A 309 -31.92 23.88 -61.23
C THR A 309 -31.38 22.85 -62.24
N ALA A 310 -32.35 22.37 -63.01
CA ALA A 310 -32.44 21.14 -63.82
C ALA A 310 -31.99 21.29 -65.28
N ARG A 311 -31.75 20.14 -65.96
CA ARG A 311 -32.19 19.86 -67.36
C ARG A 311 -31.90 18.41 -67.82
N ASP A 312 -32.99 17.74 -68.20
CA ASP A 312 -33.27 16.93 -69.41
C ASP A 312 -32.25 16.04 -70.17
N THR A 313 -32.75 14.82 -70.41
CA THR A 313 -32.75 13.99 -71.66
C THR A 313 -31.64 12.96 -71.98
N PRO A 314 -31.98 11.88 -72.75
CA PRO A 314 -31.47 10.52 -72.54
C PRO A 314 -30.56 9.99 -73.67
N ARG A 315 -29.77 8.94 -73.40
CA ARG A 315 -29.24 8.05 -74.46
C ARG A 315 -28.69 6.72 -73.93
N ASP A 316 -28.99 5.67 -74.69
CA ASP A 316 -28.66 4.25 -74.56
C ASP A 316 -27.41 3.91 -75.44
N PRO A 317 -26.97 2.65 -75.60
CA PRO A 317 -26.09 1.86 -74.75
C PRO A 317 -24.72 1.54 -75.41
N LYS A 318 -23.70 1.20 -74.61
CA LYS A 318 -22.57 0.26 -74.89
C LYS A 318 -21.31 0.65 -74.11
N SER A 319 -20.98 -0.20 -73.15
CA SER A 319 -19.65 -0.81 -72.94
C SER A 319 -19.53 -1.12 -71.46
N ALA A 320 -19.44 -2.40 -71.13
CA ALA A 320 -19.10 -2.84 -69.79
C ALA A 320 -17.57 -2.86 -69.66
N PRO A 321 -17.02 -2.27 -68.59
CA PRO A 321 -15.74 -2.68 -68.02
C PRO A 321 -15.98 -3.50 -66.73
N PRO A 322 -14.98 -4.29 -66.28
CA PRO A 322 -15.15 -5.39 -65.35
C PRO A 322 -15.50 -4.93 -63.92
N PRO A 323 -16.10 -5.80 -63.08
CA PRO A 323 -16.41 -5.43 -61.70
C PRO A 323 -15.10 -5.15 -60.94
N PRO A 324 -14.93 -3.96 -60.33
CA PRO A 324 -13.81 -3.74 -59.44
C PRO A 324 -13.97 -4.59 -58.17
N LEU A 325 -12.85 -5.16 -57.75
CA LEU A 325 -12.65 -5.97 -56.55
C LEU A 325 -13.46 -5.47 -55.37
N ARG A 326 -14.25 -6.35 -54.74
CA ARG A 326 -14.91 -6.08 -53.45
C ARG A 326 -13.84 -5.69 -52.43
N ARG A 327 -13.63 -4.39 -52.26
CA ARG A 327 -12.91 -3.80 -51.14
C ARG A 327 -13.68 -4.23 -49.90
N ARG A 328 -13.09 -5.16 -49.12
CA ARG A 328 -13.60 -5.57 -47.82
C ARG A 328 -13.73 -4.29 -46.99
N VAL A 329 -14.96 -3.81 -46.82
CA VAL A 329 -15.28 -2.74 -45.90
C VAL A 329 -14.86 -3.26 -44.54
N ARG A 330 -13.81 -2.68 -43.94
CA ARG A 330 -13.52 -2.87 -42.52
C ARG A 330 -14.79 -2.42 -41.79
N GLN A 331 -15.46 -3.36 -41.14
CA GLN A 331 -16.47 -2.97 -40.16
C GLN A 331 -15.78 -2.06 -39.14
N PRO A 332 -16.38 -0.90 -38.80
CA PRO A 332 -15.88 -0.11 -37.70
C PRO A 332 -15.94 -0.97 -36.43
N VAL A 333 -14.79 -1.17 -35.81
CA VAL A 333 -14.70 -1.69 -34.45
C VAL A 333 -15.58 -0.78 -33.59
N PRO A 334 -16.51 -1.31 -32.78
CA PRO A 334 -17.28 -0.48 -31.87
C PRO A 334 -16.30 0.28 -30.98
N THR A 335 -16.35 1.61 -31.03
CA THR A 335 -15.64 2.47 -30.09
C THR A 335 -16.07 2.04 -28.69
N PRO A 336 -15.16 1.70 -27.76
CA PRO A 336 -15.54 1.49 -26.38
C PRO A 336 -16.25 2.77 -25.92
N GLY A 337 -17.44 2.60 -25.34
CA GLY A 337 -18.19 3.71 -24.77
C GLY A 337 -17.31 4.47 -23.79
N PRO A 338 -17.57 5.77 -23.55
CA PRO A 338 -16.77 6.55 -22.61
C PRO A 338 -16.69 5.77 -21.30
N ASP A 339 -15.46 5.41 -20.90
CA ASP A 339 -15.18 4.82 -19.61
C ASP A 339 -15.99 5.61 -18.59
N ARG A 340 -16.96 4.96 -17.94
CA ARG A 340 -17.57 5.51 -16.75
C ARG A 340 -16.49 5.42 -15.69
N TRP A 341 -15.64 6.45 -15.64
CA TRP A 341 -14.77 6.70 -14.51
C TRP A 341 -15.65 6.64 -13.27
N GLU A 342 -15.44 5.63 -12.45
CA GLU A 342 -16.05 5.56 -11.14
C GLU A 342 -15.64 6.84 -10.38
N PRO A 343 -16.57 7.61 -9.81
CA PRO A 343 -16.23 8.85 -9.13
C PRO A 343 -15.21 8.55 -8.04
N VAL A 344 -14.05 9.21 -8.09
CA VAL A 344 -13.03 9.11 -7.05
C VAL A 344 -13.70 9.40 -5.70
N ASP A 345 -13.51 8.49 -4.74
CA ASP A 345 -14.09 8.62 -3.40
C ASP A 345 -13.81 10.00 -2.84
N VAL A 346 -14.87 10.71 -2.45
CA VAL A 346 -14.81 12.07 -1.89
C VAL A 346 -13.89 12.11 -0.66
N ASN A 347 -13.83 11.03 0.12
CA ASN A 347 -12.92 10.94 1.27
C ASN A 347 -11.46 10.88 0.85
N VAL A 348 -11.14 10.25 -0.28
CA VAL A 348 -9.79 10.29 -0.85
C VAL A 348 -9.47 11.73 -1.25
N LEU A 349 -10.36 12.41 -1.97
CA LEU A 349 -10.12 13.80 -2.39
C LEU A 349 -9.96 14.77 -1.21
N VAL A 350 -10.74 14.61 -0.14
CA VAL A 350 -10.61 15.41 1.09
C VAL A 350 -9.27 15.15 1.78
N ARG A 351 -8.84 13.89 1.89
CA ARG A 351 -7.54 13.54 2.47
C ARG A 351 -6.36 14.05 1.63
N VAL A 352 -6.46 13.92 0.30
CA VAL A 352 -5.44 14.44 -0.64
C VAL A 352 -5.32 15.95 -0.50
N ARG A 353 -6.45 16.66 -0.44
CA ARG A 353 -6.45 18.11 -0.26
C ARG A 353 -5.82 18.51 1.06
N ALA A 354 -6.20 17.86 2.17
CA ALA A 354 -5.62 18.13 3.48
C ALA A 354 -4.11 17.85 3.49
N ALA A 355 -3.68 16.71 2.93
CA ALA A 355 -2.27 16.37 2.80
C ALA A 355 -1.50 17.39 1.95
N LEU A 356 -2.09 17.93 0.88
CA LEU A 356 -1.45 18.97 0.07
C LEU A 356 -1.44 20.35 0.75
N GLU A 357 -2.46 20.68 1.54
CA GLU A 357 -2.53 21.92 2.31
C GLU A 357 -1.51 21.94 3.46
N GLU A 358 -1.18 20.79 4.07
CA GLU A 358 -0.11 20.69 5.08
C GLU A 358 1.32 20.83 4.49
N LEU A 359 1.46 20.79 3.16
CA LEU A 359 2.73 20.94 2.45
C LEU A 359 2.96 22.34 1.84
N ALA A 360 2.00 23.26 2.01
CA ALA A 360 2.10 24.66 1.60
C ALA A 360 2.60 25.52 2.77
#